data_AF-A0A1Y4W4Z5-F1
#
_entry.id   AF-A0A1Y4W4Z5-F1
#
_cell.length_a   1.000
_cell.length_b   1.000
_cell.length_c   1.000
_cell.angle_alpha   90.00
_cell.angle_beta   90.00
_cell.angle_gamma   90.00
#
_symmetry.space_group_name_H-M   'P 1'
#
loop_
_entity.id
_entity.type
_entity.pdbx_description
1 polymer ?
#
loop_
_entity_poly.entity_id
_entity_poly.type
_entity_poly.pdbx_seq_one_letter_code
_entity_poly.pdbx_strand_id
1 'polypeptide(L)'
;MDHSMWIEVERSRKRMHEILDQKFDNFILHTACGDLAEYLDKDTYAKPLLAPARMFKGAKPTAVILPEKGKVVAATWQRVVLTILLDCDSDPVKHERLMTLRSRVAGDFRWLLSDKSKGLRAPLRINEGLYFEGKFDTEALLRNLTKKILEPVGYDYSGIAVLLRNV
;
A
#
# COMPACT_ATOMS: atom_id res chain seq x y z
N MET A 1 9.98 32.69 28.71
CA MET A 1 10.01 31.25 28.35
C MET A 1 10.64 31.16 26.97
N ASP A 2 11.77 30.48 26.84
CA ASP A 2 12.65 30.56 25.67
C ASP A 2 12.04 29.88 24.44
N HIS A 3 12.03 30.56 23.30
CA HIS A 3 11.56 30.02 22.02
C HIS A 3 12.39 28.80 21.57
N SER A 4 13.67 28.74 21.97
CA SER A 4 14.55 27.60 21.72
C SER A 4 14.06 26.32 22.40
N MET A 5 13.58 26.43 23.65
CA MET A 5 13.06 25.32 24.44
C MET A 5 11.82 24.69 23.77
N TRP A 6 10.91 25.52 23.23
CA TRP A 6 9.72 25.02 22.53
C TRP A 6 10.05 24.25 21.25
N ILE A 7 11.05 24.70 20.50
CA ILE A 7 11.55 24.00 19.30
C ILE A 7 12.14 22.64 19.68
N GLU A 8 12.89 22.57 20.79
CA GLU A 8 13.50 21.32 21.26
C GLU A 8 12.44 20.31 21.73
N VAL A 9 11.44 20.76 22.48
CA VAL A 9 10.29 19.92 22.90
C VAL A 9 9.55 19.37 21.67
N GLU A 10 9.26 20.21 20.68
CA GLU A 10 8.56 19.77 19.47
C GLU A 10 9.40 18.79 18.63
N ARG A 11 10.73 19.00 18.57
CA ARG A 11 11.65 18.06 17.92
C ARG A 11 11.69 16.71 18.66
N SER A 12 11.72 16.74 19.99
CA SER A 12 11.66 15.53 20.82
C SER A 12 10.36 14.75 20.60
N ARG A 13 9.22 15.45 20.57
CA ARG A 13 7.90 14.86 20.29
C ARG A 13 7.88 14.14 18.94
N LYS A 14 8.39 14.77 17.88
CA LYS A 14 8.47 14.15 16.53
C LYS A 14 9.33 12.88 16.54
N ARG A 15 10.51 12.94 17.15
CA ARG A 15 11.40 11.76 17.27
C ARG A 15 10.73 10.61 18.03
N MET A 16 10.01 10.89 19.11
CA MET A 16 9.29 9.86 19.86
C MET A 16 8.21 9.18 19.01
N HIS A 17 7.44 9.95 18.24
CA HIS A 17 6.47 9.38 17.30
C HIS A 17 7.15 8.51 16.23
N GLU A 18 8.26 8.97 15.65
CA GLU A 18 9.01 8.20 14.65
C GLU A 18 9.53 6.86 15.23
N ILE A 19 10.08 6.88 16.44
CA ILE A 19 10.56 5.66 17.12
C ILE A 19 9.41 4.71 17.42
N LEU A 20 8.27 5.22 17.88
CA LEU A 20 7.09 4.39 18.16
C LEU A 20 6.55 3.76 16.87
N ASP A 21 6.35 4.56 15.82
CA ASP A 21 5.89 4.07 14.51
C ASP A 21 6.84 2.98 13.98
N GLN A 22 8.16 3.19 14.06
CA GLN A 22 9.15 2.20 13.64
C GLN A 22 9.07 0.89 14.45
N LYS A 23 8.87 0.97 15.77
CA LYS A 23 8.73 -0.22 16.63
C LYS A 23 7.48 -1.02 16.29
N PHE A 24 6.34 -0.34 16.06
CA PHE A 24 5.11 -1.02 15.64
C PHE A 24 5.22 -1.60 14.23
N ASP A 25 5.82 -0.86 13.29
CA ASP A 25 6.07 -1.36 11.94
C ASP A 25 6.90 -2.65 11.98
N ASN A 26 8.00 -2.67 12.76
CA ASN A 26 8.84 -3.87 12.92
C ASN A 26 8.08 -5.03 13.55
N PHE A 27 7.24 -4.76 14.56
CA PHE A 27 6.43 -5.79 15.21
C PHE A 27 5.40 -6.40 14.24
N ILE A 28 4.71 -5.56 13.47
CA ILE A 28 3.77 -6.00 12.44
C ILE A 28 4.50 -6.87 11.43
N LEU A 29 5.62 -6.38 10.89
CA LEU A 29 6.39 -7.09 9.87
C LEU A 29 6.88 -8.45 10.37
N HIS A 30 7.44 -8.54 11.57
CA HIS A 30 7.88 -9.81 12.15
C HIS A 30 6.73 -10.79 12.34
N THR A 31 5.54 -10.31 12.71
CA THR A 31 4.36 -11.14 12.92
C THR A 31 3.74 -11.60 11.60
N ALA A 32 3.73 -10.72 10.59
CA ALA A 32 3.07 -10.90 9.31
C ALA A 32 3.90 -11.67 8.28
N CYS A 33 5.19 -11.38 8.20
CA CYS A 33 6.07 -11.81 7.11
C CYS A 33 7.15 -12.80 7.56
N GLY A 34 7.19 -13.17 8.84
CA GLY A 34 8.24 -14.03 9.39
C GLY A 34 9.62 -13.35 9.36
N ASP A 35 10.65 -14.11 8.99
CA ASP A 35 12.01 -13.59 8.90
C ASP A 35 12.19 -12.70 7.65
N LEU A 36 12.14 -11.39 7.85
CA LEU A 36 12.35 -10.41 6.78
C LEU A 36 13.78 -10.42 6.21
N ALA A 37 14.75 -11.00 6.92
CA ALA A 37 16.13 -11.06 6.44
C ALA A 37 16.24 -11.81 5.10
N GLU A 38 15.32 -12.73 4.82
CA GLU A 38 15.27 -13.47 3.54
C GLU A 38 14.91 -12.57 2.35
N TYR A 39 14.24 -11.45 2.59
CA TYR A 39 13.70 -10.57 1.55
C TYR A 39 14.49 -9.28 1.37
N LEU A 40 15.21 -8.85 2.41
CA LEU A 40 15.91 -7.58 2.47
C LEU A 40 17.30 -7.64 1.83
N ASP A 41 17.50 -6.77 0.85
CA ASP A 41 18.81 -6.45 0.30
C ASP A 41 19.43 -5.27 1.08
N LYS A 42 20.76 -5.09 1.03
CA LYS A 42 21.51 -4.02 1.75
C LYS A 42 20.91 -2.61 1.58
N ASP A 43 20.33 -2.33 0.42
CA ASP A 43 19.78 -1.02 0.05
C ASP A 43 18.25 -0.96 0.15
N THR A 44 17.63 -1.87 0.89
CA THR A 44 16.18 -1.93 1.04
C THR A 44 15.75 -2.00 2.50
N TYR A 45 14.55 -1.49 2.77
CA TYR A 45 13.84 -1.67 4.02
C TYR A 45 12.39 -2.04 3.74
N ALA A 46 11.76 -2.74 4.67
CA ALA A 46 10.35 -3.09 4.58
C ALA A 46 9.49 -2.08 5.34
N LYS A 47 8.28 -1.86 4.84
CA LYS A 47 7.23 -1.14 5.55
C LYS A 47 5.90 -1.87 5.39
N PRO A 48 5.15 -2.14 6.47
CA PRO A 48 3.87 -2.84 6.36
C PRO A 48 2.85 -1.96 5.64
N LEU A 49 2.00 -2.56 4.81
CA LEU A 49 0.94 -1.81 4.11
C LEU A 49 -0.08 -1.18 5.07
N LEU A 50 -0.15 -1.68 6.31
CA LEU A 50 -0.91 -1.07 7.41
C LEU A 50 -0.41 0.32 7.83
N ALA A 51 0.86 0.65 7.54
CA ALA A 51 1.39 1.97 7.85
C ALA A 51 0.56 3.06 7.13
N PRO A 52 0.36 4.24 7.74
CA PRO A 52 -0.35 5.34 7.10
C PRO A 52 0.20 5.66 5.70
N ALA A 53 -0.68 5.76 4.70
CA ALA A 53 -0.30 5.98 3.30
C ALA A 53 0.69 7.15 3.08
N ARG A 54 0.58 8.21 3.88
CA ARG A 54 1.49 9.37 3.86
C ARG A 54 2.96 9.00 4.10
N MET A 55 3.24 7.93 4.84
CA MET A 55 4.60 7.48 5.17
C MET A 55 5.33 6.84 3.97
N PHE A 56 4.61 6.58 2.88
CA PHE A 56 5.19 6.05 1.65
C PHE A 56 5.52 7.14 0.63
N LYS A 57 5.16 8.40 0.88
CA LYS A 57 5.47 9.51 -0.04
C LYS A 57 6.98 9.68 -0.19
N GLY A 58 7.43 9.86 -1.43
CA GLY A 58 8.85 10.01 -1.76
C GLY A 58 9.63 8.68 -1.76
N ALA A 59 9.08 7.60 -1.19
CA ALA A 59 9.71 6.29 -1.22
C ALA A 59 9.61 5.65 -2.61
N LYS A 60 10.59 4.79 -2.91
CA LYS A 60 10.73 4.07 -4.18
C LYS A 60 10.54 2.58 -3.94
N PRO A 61 9.43 1.97 -4.36
CA PRO A 61 9.20 0.55 -4.15
C PRO A 61 10.11 -0.30 -5.03
N THR A 62 10.45 -1.47 -4.53
CA THR A 62 11.23 -2.49 -5.26
C THR A 62 10.44 -3.80 -5.38
N ALA A 63 9.68 -4.16 -4.35
CA ALA A 63 8.85 -5.37 -4.32
C ALA A 63 7.70 -5.24 -3.31
N VAL A 64 6.77 -6.21 -3.37
CA VAL A 64 5.73 -6.47 -2.37
C VAL A 64 5.98 -7.86 -1.81
N ILE A 65 5.86 -8.03 -0.50
CA ILE A 65 5.81 -9.34 0.16
C ILE A 65 4.35 -9.64 0.43
N LEU A 66 3.83 -10.71 -0.19
CA LEU A 66 2.48 -11.22 0.01
C LEU A 66 2.53 -12.47 0.92
N PRO A 67 1.58 -12.67 1.83
CA PRO A 67 1.60 -13.80 2.77
C PRO A 67 1.80 -15.17 2.11
N GLU A 68 1.05 -15.46 1.05
CA GLU A 68 1.08 -16.78 0.39
C GLU A 68 2.08 -16.87 -0.77
N LYS A 69 2.46 -15.72 -1.35
CA LYS A 69 3.27 -15.66 -2.59
C LYS A 69 4.70 -15.19 -2.38
N GLY A 70 5.05 -14.77 -1.16
CA GLY A 70 6.38 -14.23 -0.85
C GLY A 70 6.67 -12.93 -1.61
N LYS A 71 7.96 -12.72 -1.94
CA LYS A 71 8.46 -11.50 -2.61
C LYS A 71 8.09 -11.48 -4.09
N VAL A 72 7.33 -10.48 -4.50
CA VAL A 72 6.97 -10.18 -5.89
C VAL A 72 7.55 -8.83 -6.30
N VAL A 73 8.38 -8.80 -7.35
CA VAL A 73 9.03 -7.58 -7.85
C VAL A 73 8.00 -6.56 -8.35
N ALA A 74 8.10 -5.32 -7.85
CA ALA A 74 7.17 -4.24 -8.14
C ALA A 74 7.87 -2.88 -8.00
N ALA A 75 8.54 -2.45 -9.07
CA ALA A 75 9.39 -1.24 -9.06
C ALA A 75 8.63 0.10 -9.17
N THR A 76 7.29 0.07 -9.28
CA THR A 76 6.45 1.28 -9.32
C THR A 76 5.25 1.12 -8.41
N TRP A 77 4.72 2.24 -7.90
CA TRP A 77 3.52 2.23 -7.07
C TRP A 77 2.30 1.63 -7.77
N GLN A 78 2.18 1.82 -9.08
CA GLN A 78 1.15 1.18 -9.90
C GLN A 78 1.34 -0.34 -9.94
N ARG A 79 2.58 -0.82 -10.04
CA ARG A 79 2.85 -2.26 -10.02
C ARG A 79 2.60 -2.86 -8.63
N VAL A 80 2.95 -2.17 -7.55
CA VAL A 80 2.63 -2.58 -6.17
C VAL A 80 1.13 -2.78 -6.01
N VAL A 81 0.33 -1.78 -6.38
CA VAL A 81 -1.13 -1.83 -6.28
C VAL A 81 -1.70 -2.96 -7.14
N LEU A 82 -1.25 -3.08 -8.39
CA LEU A 82 -1.72 -4.13 -9.28
C LEU A 82 -1.38 -5.53 -8.74
N THR A 83 -0.18 -5.73 -8.20
CA THR A 83 0.23 -7.00 -7.58
C THR A 83 -0.70 -7.39 -6.43
N ILE A 84 -1.03 -6.44 -5.56
CA ILE A 84 -1.94 -6.68 -4.43
C ILE A 84 -3.37 -6.95 -4.92
N LEU A 85 -3.84 -6.24 -5.95
CA LEU A 85 -5.17 -6.44 -6.50
C LEU A 85 -5.31 -7.77 -7.24
N LEU A 86 -4.26 -8.24 -7.92
CA LEU A 86 -4.22 -9.57 -8.52
C LEU A 86 -4.25 -10.68 -7.45
N ASP A 87 -3.61 -10.44 -6.31
CA ASP A 87 -3.68 -11.37 -5.17
C ASP A 87 -5.09 -11.41 -4.58
N CYS A 88 -5.67 -10.24 -4.34
CA CYS A 88 -7.05 -10.09 -3.91
C CYS A 88 -8.04 -10.75 -4.87
N ASP A 89 -7.92 -10.53 -6.19
CA ASP A 89 -8.81 -11.07 -7.21
C ASP A 89 -8.70 -12.59 -7.37
N SER A 90 -7.61 -13.20 -6.90
CA SER A 90 -7.43 -14.66 -6.99
C SER A 90 -8.32 -15.46 -6.03
N ASP A 91 -8.90 -14.83 -5.01
CA ASP A 91 -9.95 -15.42 -4.19
C ASP A 91 -11.32 -15.18 -4.87
N PRO A 92 -12.08 -16.24 -5.23
CA PRO A 92 -13.37 -16.11 -5.90
C PRO A 92 -14.40 -15.23 -5.14
N VAL A 93 -14.40 -15.26 -3.81
CA VAL A 93 -15.31 -14.43 -3.00
C VAL A 93 -14.91 -12.95 -3.11
N LYS A 94 -13.61 -12.65 -3.15
CA LYS A 94 -13.14 -11.28 -3.34
C LYS A 94 -13.35 -10.81 -4.77
N HIS A 95 -13.15 -11.68 -5.76
CA HIS A 95 -13.45 -11.41 -7.16
C HIS A 95 -14.90 -10.92 -7.33
N GLU A 96 -15.88 -11.68 -6.83
CA GLU A 96 -17.30 -11.30 -6.90
C GLU A 96 -17.59 -9.95 -6.21
N ARG A 97 -16.93 -9.70 -5.08
CA ARG A 97 -17.04 -8.42 -4.38
C ARG A 97 -16.41 -7.27 -5.16
N LEU A 98 -15.25 -7.46 -5.80
CA LEU A 98 -14.62 -6.48 -6.68
C LEU A 98 -15.51 -6.17 -7.89
N MET A 99 -16.11 -7.20 -8.50
CA MET A 99 -17.05 -7.06 -9.62
C MET A 99 -18.31 -6.30 -9.21
N THR A 100 -18.81 -6.53 -7.99
CA THR A 100 -19.94 -5.78 -7.42
C THR A 100 -19.58 -4.32 -7.15
N LEU A 101 -18.33 -4.05 -6.73
CA LEU A 101 -17.83 -2.73 -6.39
C LEU A 101 -17.52 -1.86 -7.62
N ARG A 102 -17.30 -2.50 -8.77
CA ARG A 102 -17.04 -1.87 -10.07
C ARG A 102 -18.11 -0.83 -10.41
N SER A 103 -17.67 0.34 -10.87
CA SER A 103 -18.52 1.49 -11.21
C SER A 103 -19.39 2.03 -10.05
N ARG A 104 -19.10 1.64 -8.80
CA ARG A 104 -19.79 2.14 -7.60
C ARG A 104 -18.88 2.90 -6.64
N VAL A 105 -17.57 2.90 -6.90
CA VAL A 105 -16.58 3.56 -6.04
C VAL A 105 -15.83 4.63 -6.81
N ALA A 106 -15.97 5.87 -6.35
CA ALA A 106 -15.21 7.00 -6.82
C ALA A 106 -13.95 7.24 -5.95
N GLY A 107 -12.86 7.63 -6.61
CA GLY A 107 -11.73 8.33 -6.02
C GLY A 107 -12.15 9.75 -5.67
N ASP A 108 -11.26 10.72 -5.88
CA ASP A 108 -11.63 12.12 -5.59
C ASP A 108 -12.48 12.73 -6.72
N PHE A 109 -12.27 12.30 -7.98
CA PHE A 109 -12.98 12.86 -9.14
C PHE A 109 -13.36 11.82 -10.21
N ARG A 110 -13.11 10.52 -9.98
CA ARG A 110 -13.12 9.48 -11.02
C ARG A 110 -13.45 8.12 -10.45
N TRP A 111 -14.05 7.22 -11.25
CA TRP A 111 -14.24 5.82 -10.85
C TRP A 111 -12.90 5.13 -10.59
N LEU A 112 -12.79 4.43 -9.46
CA LEU A 112 -11.62 3.63 -9.11
C LEU A 112 -11.61 2.30 -9.83
N LEU A 113 -12.77 1.66 -9.97
CA LEU A 113 -12.94 0.39 -10.66
C LEU A 113 -13.89 0.56 -11.85
N SER A 114 -13.50 0.01 -13.00
CA SER A 114 -14.29 0.07 -14.24
C SER A 114 -14.29 -1.26 -14.99
N ASP A 115 -15.33 -1.46 -15.80
CA ASP A 115 -15.49 -2.56 -16.75
C ASP A 115 -14.53 -2.47 -17.94
N LYS A 116 -14.01 -1.27 -18.22
CA LYS A 116 -13.17 -1.00 -19.37
C LYS A 116 -12.04 -0.03 -19.03
N SER A 117 -10.99 -0.09 -19.83
CA SER A 117 -9.89 0.87 -19.76
C SER A 117 -10.32 2.27 -20.23
N LYS A 118 -11.31 2.37 -21.13
CA LYS A 118 -11.78 3.62 -21.71
C LYS A 118 -12.37 4.54 -20.63
N GLY A 119 -11.75 5.71 -20.43
CA GLY A 119 -12.14 6.71 -19.44
C GLY A 119 -11.22 6.79 -18.23
N LEU A 120 -10.34 5.81 -18.04
CA LEU A 120 -9.27 5.85 -17.04
C LEU A 120 -8.02 6.53 -17.62
N ARG A 121 -7.25 7.24 -16.80
CA ARG A 121 -5.98 7.87 -17.20
C ARG A 121 -4.81 6.88 -17.16
N ALA A 122 -4.78 5.97 -16.20
CA ALA A 122 -3.77 4.91 -16.11
C ALA A 122 -4.44 3.57 -15.75
N PRO A 123 -5.12 2.92 -16.70
CA PRO A 123 -5.83 1.68 -16.45
C PRO A 123 -4.86 0.55 -16.06
N LEU A 124 -5.06 -0.02 -14.87
CA LEU A 124 -4.39 -1.23 -14.40
C LEU A 124 -5.36 -2.39 -14.57
N ARG A 125 -5.11 -3.28 -15.53
CA ARG A 125 -5.97 -4.45 -15.76
C ARG A 125 -5.74 -5.48 -14.66
N ILE A 126 -6.76 -5.77 -13.86
CA ILE A 126 -6.75 -6.81 -12.83
C ILE A 126 -7.20 -8.12 -13.48
N ASN A 127 -8.37 -8.09 -14.12
CA ASN A 127 -8.98 -9.23 -14.81
C ASN A 127 -9.73 -8.75 -16.06
N GLU A 128 -10.32 -9.67 -16.83
CA GLU A 128 -11.28 -9.32 -17.87
C GLU A 128 -12.47 -8.57 -17.26
N GLY A 129 -12.82 -7.42 -17.86
CA GLY A 129 -13.90 -6.60 -17.34
C GLY A 129 -13.63 -5.94 -15.99
N LEU A 130 -12.38 -5.90 -15.51
CA LEU A 130 -12.04 -5.30 -14.22
C LEU A 130 -10.70 -4.55 -14.28
N TYR A 131 -10.81 -3.21 -14.25
CA TYR A 131 -9.68 -2.28 -14.32
C TYR A 131 -9.68 -1.33 -13.13
N PHE A 132 -8.49 -0.99 -12.64
CA PHE A 132 -8.29 0.02 -11.61
C PHE A 132 -7.64 1.30 -12.17
N GLU A 133 -8.04 2.49 -11.69
CA GLU A 133 -7.40 3.77 -12.03
C GLU A 133 -6.09 3.97 -11.26
N GLY A 134 -4.95 3.86 -11.93
CA GLY A 134 -3.62 4.03 -11.35
C GLY A 134 -3.08 5.45 -11.35
N LYS A 135 -3.81 6.47 -11.84
CA LYS A 135 -3.31 7.86 -11.94
C LYS A 135 -3.58 8.66 -10.67
N PHE A 136 -2.83 8.34 -9.62
CA PHE A 136 -2.83 9.06 -8.34
C PHE A 136 -1.39 9.28 -7.84
N ASP A 137 -1.19 10.23 -6.93
CA ASP A 137 0.04 10.26 -6.14
C ASP A 137 0.09 9.06 -5.18
N THR A 138 1.27 8.75 -4.63
CA THR A 138 1.46 7.57 -3.77
C THR A 138 0.48 7.49 -2.60
N GLU A 139 0.21 8.61 -1.94
CA GLU A 139 -0.66 8.62 -0.76
C GLU A 139 -2.12 8.36 -1.16
N ALA A 140 -2.62 9.09 -2.16
CA ALA A 140 -3.96 8.90 -2.67
C ALA A 140 -4.15 7.50 -3.27
N LEU A 141 -3.14 6.98 -3.97
CA LEU A 141 -3.17 5.66 -4.57
C LEU A 141 -3.30 4.56 -3.51
N LEU A 142 -2.45 4.57 -2.47
CA LEU A 142 -2.49 3.58 -1.41
C LEU A 142 -3.73 3.72 -0.52
N ARG A 143 -4.18 4.95 -0.24
CA ARG A 143 -5.43 5.20 0.49
C ARG A 143 -6.64 4.68 -0.28
N ASN A 144 -6.70 4.91 -1.59
CA ASN A 144 -7.77 4.39 -2.44
C ASN A 144 -7.73 2.86 -2.47
N LEU A 145 -6.55 2.25 -2.61
CA LEU A 145 -6.39 0.80 -2.53
C LEU A 145 -6.94 0.24 -1.21
N THR A 146 -6.42 0.68 -0.06
CA THR A 146 -6.76 0.07 1.23
C THR A 146 -8.19 0.40 1.66
N LYS A 147 -8.55 1.69 1.71
CA LYS A 147 -9.81 2.15 2.30
C LYS A 147 -11.02 2.00 1.39
N LYS A 148 -10.82 2.10 0.07
CA LYS A 148 -11.94 2.09 -0.87
C LYS A 148 -12.08 0.78 -1.65
N ILE A 149 -11.06 -0.07 -1.66
CA ILE A 149 -11.09 -1.36 -2.36
C ILE A 149 -10.93 -2.53 -1.40
N LEU A 150 -9.76 -2.70 -0.77
CA LEU A 150 -9.44 -3.89 0.03
C LEU A 150 -10.36 -4.05 1.25
N GLU A 151 -10.58 -2.98 2.02
CA GLU A 151 -11.49 -3.01 3.18
C GLU A 151 -12.93 -3.33 2.78
N PRO A 152 -13.57 -2.64 1.80
CA PRO A 152 -14.91 -2.99 1.35
C PRO A 152 -15.10 -4.41 0.82
N VAL A 153 -14.10 -4.99 0.14
CA VAL A 153 -14.17 -6.39 -0.32
C VAL A 153 -13.79 -7.38 0.78
N GLY A 154 -13.33 -6.89 1.94
CA GLY A 154 -12.93 -7.68 3.10
C GLY A 154 -11.65 -8.48 2.86
N TYR A 155 -10.72 -7.93 2.09
CA TYR A 155 -9.40 -8.52 1.87
C TYR A 155 -8.47 -8.15 3.03
N ASP A 156 -7.90 -9.16 3.70
CA ASP A 156 -6.95 -8.92 4.79
C ASP A 156 -5.57 -8.58 4.22
N TYR A 157 -5.18 -7.32 4.39
CA TYR A 157 -3.89 -6.81 3.93
C TYR A 157 -2.91 -6.57 5.10
N SER A 158 -3.26 -7.01 6.31
CA SER A 158 -2.40 -6.86 7.51
C SER A 158 -1.06 -7.56 7.34
N GLY A 159 -1.06 -8.67 6.59
CA GLY A 159 0.11 -9.49 6.27
C GLY A 159 1.03 -8.94 5.18
N ILE A 160 0.68 -7.82 4.52
CA ILE A 160 1.40 -7.34 3.33
C ILE A 160 2.47 -6.33 3.72
N ALA A 161 3.67 -6.50 3.17
CA ALA A 161 4.75 -5.53 3.28
C ALA A 161 5.20 -5.01 1.90
N VAL A 162 5.70 -3.78 1.86
CA VAL A 162 6.32 -3.19 0.67
C VAL A 162 7.80 -3.02 0.95
N LEU A 163 8.64 -3.54 0.07
CA LEU A 163 10.08 -3.27 0.07
C LEU A 163 10.34 -1.94 -0.64
N LEU A 164 11.10 -1.08 0.02
CA LEU A 164 11.40 0.27 -0.38
C LEU A 164 12.92 0.43 -0.44
N ARG A 165 13.41 1.22 -1.40
CA ARG A 165 14.84 1.55 -1.50
C ARG A 165 15.22 2.57 -0.44
N ASN A 166 16.37 2.37 0.20
CA ASN A 166 17.05 3.38 1.01
C ASN A 166 17.40 4.58 0.09
N VAL A 167 16.88 5.76 0.41
CA VAL A 167 17.05 6.99 -0.39
C VAL A 167 18.14 7.86 0.20
#